data_AF-A0A1I0BCM4-F1
#
_entry.id   AF-A0A1I0BCM4-F1
#
_cell.length_a   1.000
_cell.length_b   1.000
_cell.length_c   1.000
_cell.angle_alpha   90.00
_cell.angle_beta   90.00
_cell.angle_gamma   90.00
#
_symmetry.space_group_name_H-M   'P 1'
#
loop_
_entity.id
_entity.type
_entity.pdbx_description
1 polymer ?
#
loop_
_entity_poly.entity_id
_entity_poly.type
_entity_poly.pdbx_seq_one_letter_code
_entity_poly.pdbx_strand_id
1 'polypeptide(L)'
;MQFLINNPQFWRSDGINENPPEKFELKLNDGKLELPTEVRARLGLDTETEVRIKFNQKGIYIERADPRLTKVYIEPTSDCNLNCKTCVRHSWDEELGFMELDDYKKLIEELKEFDGLEKISFWGIGEPLFHPQIAEMI
;
A
#
# COMPACT_ATOMS: atom_id res chain seq x y z
N MET A 1 27.59 -5.38 -8.87
CA MET A 1 26.34 -4.58 -8.83
C MET A 1 25.21 -5.50 -9.26
N GLN A 2 24.50 -6.08 -8.30
CA GLN A 2 23.42 -7.02 -8.61
C GLN A 2 22.19 -6.18 -8.95
N PHE A 3 22.01 -5.90 -10.25
CA PHE A 3 20.76 -5.36 -10.73
C PHE A 3 19.70 -6.41 -10.44
N LEU A 4 18.90 -6.16 -9.41
CA LEU A 4 17.60 -6.79 -9.27
C LEU A 4 16.81 -6.27 -10.48
N ILE A 5 16.81 -7.05 -11.57
CA ILE A 5 15.93 -6.84 -12.73
C ILE A 5 14.52 -7.30 -12.33
N ASN A 6 14.05 -6.73 -11.22
CA ASN A 6 12.67 -6.50 -10.95
C ASN A 6 12.60 -4.96 -11.00
N ASN A 7 12.25 -4.40 -12.17
CA ASN A 7 11.73 -3.04 -12.39
C ASN A 7 11.29 -2.30 -11.09
N PRO A 8 12.23 -1.64 -10.37
CA PRO A 8 12.02 -1.20 -8.98
C PRO A 8 10.91 -0.19 -8.79
N GLN A 9 10.42 0.45 -9.86
CA GLN A 9 9.53 1.60 -9.74
C GLN A 9 8.07 1.23 -9.43
N PHE A 10 7.63 0.00 -9.70
CA PHE A 10 6.23 -0.40 -9.48
C PHE A 10 5.97 -1.13 -8.14
N TRP A 11 7.01 -1.59 -7.44
CA TRP A 11 6.90 -2.29 -6.14
C TRP A 11 7.53 -1.54 -4.98
N ARG A 12 8.04 -0.33 -5.20
CA ARG A 12 8.58 0.46 -4.11
C ARG A 12 7.47 1.00 -3.22
N SER A 13 7.29 0.41 -2.04
CA SER A 13 6.32 0.85 -1.04
C SER A 13 6.64 2.27 -0.56
N ASP A 14 7.93 2.60 -0.48
CA ASP A 14 8.43 3.85 0.11
C ASP A 14 9.30 4.69 -0.84
N GLY A 15 9.19 4.42 -2.14
CA GLY A 15 9.79 5.23 -3.20
C GLY A 15 11.32 5.33 -3.09
N ILE A 16 11.83 6.56 -2.97
CA ILE A 16 13.28 6.84 -2.86
C ILE A 16 13.83 6.59 -1.45
N ASN A 17 12.96 6.48 -0.44
CA ASN A 17 13.34 6.28 0.95
C ASN A 17 13.45 4.79 1.32
N GLU A 18 13.12 3.90 0.38
CA GLU A 18 13.12 2.47 0.64
C GLU A 18 14.53 1.94 0.87
N ASN A 19 14.71 1.28 2.02
CA ASN A 19 15.98 0.69 2.38
C ASN A 19 16.33 -0.47 1.42
N PRO A 20 17.61 -0.65 1.08
CA PRO A 20 18.03 -1.80 0.29
C PRO A 20 17.70 -3.11 1.01
N PRO A 21 17.51 -4.22 0.27
CA PRO A 21 17.22 -5.51 0.89
C PRO A 21 18.28 -5.91 1.90
N GLU A 22 17.87 -6.06 3.16
CA GLU A 22 18.72 -6.59 4.22
C GLU A 22 18.90 -8.11 4.06
N LYS A 23 20.10 -8.59 4.36
CA LYS A 23 20.41 -10.02 4.30
C LYS A 23 20.48 -10.57 5.71
N PHE A 24 19.70 -11.64 5.95
CA PHE A 24 19.78 -12.43 7.17
C PHE A 24 20.38 -13.79 6.84
N GLU A 25 21.42 -14.19 7.56
CA GLU A 25 21.98 -15.54 7.49
C GLU A 25 21.31 -16.41 8.53
N LEU A 26 20.64 -17.47 8.09
CA LEU A 26 19.96 -18.44 8.94
C LEU A 26 20.58 -19.81 8.73
N LYS A 27 20.80 -20.54 9.83
CA LYS A 27 21.19 -21.95 9.77
C LYS A 27 19.94 -22.81 9.78
N LEU A 28 19.92 -23.85 8.95
CA LEU A 28 18.89 -24.89 9.05
C LEU A 28 19.14 -25.72 10.31
N ASN A 29 18.12 -25.85 11.14
CA ASN A 29 18.10 -26.74 12.28
C ASN A 29 17.12 -27.88 11.97
N ASP A 30 17.64 -29.08 11.74
CA ASP A 30 16.83 -30.28 11.48
C ASP A 30 15.79 -30.11 10.35
N GLY A 31 16.22 -29.52 9.23
CA GLY A 31 15.36 -29.25 8.08
C GLY A 31 14.37 -28.08 8.26
N LYS A 32 14.35 -27.44 9.44
CA LYS A 32 13.48 -26.30 9.75
C LYS A 32 14.25 -24.99 9.66
N LEU A 33 13.56 -23.96 9.17
CA LEU A 33 14.04 -22.58 9.14
C LEU A 33 13.30 -21.79 10.21
N GLU A 34 13.99 -21.41 11.28
CA GLU A 34 13.41 -20.58 12.34
C GLU A 34 13.60 -19.11 11.99
N LEU A 35 12.48 -18.40 11.74
CA LEU A 35 12.52 -16.98 11.45
C LEU A 35 12.84 -16.18 12.73
N PRO A 36 13.87 -15.31 12.70
CA PRO A 36 14.17 -14.43 13.83
C PRO A 36 12.96 -13.59 14.24
N THR A 37 12.89 -13.21 15.51
CA THR A 37 11.80 -12.37 16.04
C THR A 37 11.67 -11.05 15.30
N GLU A 38 12.80 -10.48 14.84
CA GLU A 38 12.80 -9.26 14.02
C GLU A 38 12.11 -9.45 12.67
N VAL A 39 12.37 -10.55 11.97
CA VAL A 39 11.72 -10.87 10.69
C VAL A 39 10.23 -11.11 10.88
N ARG A 40 9.86 -11.81 11.96
CA ARG A 40 8.45 -12.01 12.33
C ARG A 40 7.73 -10.70 12.61
N ALA A 41 8.33 -9.80 13.38
CA ALA A 41 7.76 -8.49 13.67
C ALA A 41 7.57 -7.64 12.40
N ARG A 42 8.59 -7.57 11.53
CA ARG A 42 8.53 -6.77 10.28
C ARG A 42 7.47 -7.29 9.29
N LEU A 43 7.28 -8.60 9.21
CA LEU A 43 6.24 -9.21 8.36
C LEU A 43 4.90 -9.38 9.11
N GLY A 44 4.81 -8.90 10.35
CA GLY A 44 3.64 -9.03 11.22
C GLY A 44 3.21 -10.47 11.50
N LEU A 45 4.09 -11.46 11.35
CA LEU A 45 3.77 -12.88 11.43
C LEU A 45 3.43 -13.29 12.88
N ASP A 46 2.22 -13.80 13.07
CA ASP A 46 1.79 -14.48 14.30
C ASP A 46 1.76 -16.01 14.09
N THR A 47 1.28 -16.78 15.09
CA THR A 47 1.27 -18.25 15.01
C THR A 47 0.26 -18.82 14.01
N GLU A 48 -0.75 -18.06 13.63
CA GLU A 48 -1.81 -18.49 12.71
C GLU A 48 -1.60 -17.94 11.29
N THR A 49 -0.61 -17.06 11.11
CA THR A 49 -0.30 -16.44 9.83
C THR A 49 0.26 -17.48 8.86
N GLU A 50 -0.53 -17.78 7.83
CA GLU A 50 -0.06 -18.56 6.69
C GLU A 50 0.93 -17.77 5.83
N VAL A 51 1.95 -18.45 5.31
CA VAL A 51 2.97 -17.85 4.43
C VAL A 51 3.03 -18.58 3.09
N ARG A 52 3.27 -17.82 2.01
CA ARG A 52 3.52 -18.35 0.67
C ARG A 52 5.01 -18.29 0.37
N ILE A 53 5.54 -19.40 -0.13
CA ILE A 53 6.93 -19.49 -0.60
C ILE A 53 6.91 -19.52 -2.13
N LYS A 54 7.51 -18.50 -2.73
CA LYS A 54 7.76 -18.42 -4.18
C LYS A 54 9.20 -18.79 -4.47
N PHE A 55 9.42 -19.66 -5.44
CA PHE A 55 10.74 -20.10 -5.86
C PHE A 55 11.17 -19.35 -7.13
N ASN A 56 12.45 -18.99 -7.21
CA ASN A 56 13.09 -18.59 -8.46
C ASN A 56 14.40 -19.38 -8.64
N GLN A 57 15.12 -19.16 -9.74
CA GLN A 57 16.35 -19.90 -10.04
C GLN A 57 17.48 -19.71 -9.00
N LYS A 58 17.40 -18.69 -8.14
CA LYS A 58 18.47 -18.27 -7.23
C LYS A 58 18.07 -18.29 -5.76
N GLY A 59 16.83 -18.65 -5.42
CA GLY A 59 16.38 -18.68 -4.04
C GLY A 59 14.87 -18.69 -3.87
N ILE A 60 14.46 -18.40 -2.64
CA ILE A 60 13.07 -18.36 -2.19
C ILE A 60 12.69 -16.94 -1.77
N TYR A 61 11.45 -16.57 -2.05
CA TYR A 61 10.80 -15.37 -1.53
C TYR A 61 9.63 -15.81 -0.65
N ILE A 62 9.55 -15.26 0.55
CA ILE A 62 8.52 -15.59 1.54
C ILE A 62 7.66 -14.35 1.72
N GLU A 63 6.36 -14.48 1.53
CA GLU A 63 5.35 -13.45 1.78
C GLU A 63 4.20 -14.03 2.62
N ARG A 64 3.41 -13.15 3.24
CA ARG A 64 2.15 -13.55 3.87
C ARG A 64 1.19 -14.13 2.82
N ALA A 65 0.41 -15.13 3.20
CA ALA A 65 -0.66 -15.66 2.36
C ALA A 65 -1.93 -14.79 2.43
N ASP A 66 -2.15 -14.12 3.56
CA ASP A 66 -3.22 -13.17 3.81
C ASP A 66 -2.79 -11.75 3.42
N PRO A 67 -3.43 -11.11 2.42
CA PRO A 67 -3.12 -9.73 2.08
C PRO A 67 -3.63 -8.80 3.20
N ARG A 68 -2.72 -8.05 3.83
CA ARG A 68 -3.09 -6.98 4.77
C ARG A 68 -3.46 -5.70 4.01
N LEU A 69 -4.40 -4.94 4.55
CA LEU A 69 -4.70 -3.60 4.08
C LEU A 69 -3.60 -2.64 4.54
N THR A 70 -2.57 -2.43 3.71
CA THR A 70 -1.44 -1.56 4.06
C THR A 70 -1.54 -0.15 3.50
N LYS A 71 -2.34 0.04 2.44
CA LYS A 71 -2.53 1.34 1.81
C LYS A 71 -3.95 1.54 1.32
N VAL A 72 -4.50 2.72 1.59
CA VAL A 72 -5.82 3.16 1.11
C VAL A 72 -5.65 4.42 0.27
N TYR A 73 -6.32 4.44 -0.89
CA TYR A 73 -6.50 5.65 -1.69
C TYR A 73 -7.92 6.18 -1.45
N ILE A 74 -8.03 7.46 -1.12
CA ILE A 74 -9.30 8.14 -0.89
C ILE A 74 -9.45 9.23 -1.94
N GLU A 75 -10.56 9.22 -2.68
CA GLU A 75 -10.92 10.30 -3.59
C GLU A 75 -11.82 11.30 -2.84
N PRO A 76 -11.29 12.44 -2.36
CA PRO A 76 -12.12 13.40 -1.64
C PRO A 76 -13.07 14.13 -2.59
N THR A 77 -12.73 14.24 -3.88
CA THR A 77 -13.62 14.81 -4.91
C THR A 77 -13.30 14.22 -6.27
N SER A 78 -14.34 13.99 -7.07
CA SER A 78 -14.21 13.65 -8.49
C SER A 78 -14.12 14.89 -9.39
N ASP A 79 -14.33 16.10 -8.83
CA ASP A 79 -14.21 17.35 -9.55
C ASP A 79 -12.76 17.87 -9.59
N CYS A 80 -12.48 18.77 -10.53
CA CYS A 80 -11.14 19.31 -10.75
C CYS A 80 -11.23 20.67 -11.47
N ASN A 81 -10.40 21.61 -11.03
CA ASN A 81 -10.26 22.96 -11.61
C ASN A 81 -9.62 23.00 -13.01
N LEU A 82 -9.17 21.85 -13.54
CA LEU A 82 -8.59 21.73 -14.87
C LEU A 82 -9.52 20.98 -15.82
N ASN A 83 -9.32 21.19 -17.12
CA ASN A 83 -10.06 20.52 -18.17
C ASN A 83 -9.12 19.88 -19.20
N CYS A 84 -8.35 18.87 -18.77
CA CYS A 84 -7.32 18.23 -19.59
C CYS A 84 -7.93 17.53 -20.82
N LYS A 85 -7.30 17.65 -21.99
CA LYS A 85 -7.76 17.02 -23.25
C LYS A 85 -7.87 15.49 -23.16
N THR A 86 -7.03 14.87 -22.35
CA THR A 86 -6.97 13.41 -22.16
C THR A 86 -7.69 12.96 -20.88
N CYS A 87 -8.50 13.82 -20.26
CA CYS A 87 -9.18 13.48 -19.01
C CYS A 87 -10.25 12.42 -19.26
N VAL A 88 -10.29 11.38 -18.42
CA VAL A 88 -11.33 10.34 -18.46
C VAL A 88 -12.73 10.92 -18.19
N ARG A 89 -12.82 12.09 -17.55
CA ARG A 89 -14.09 12.81 -17.33
C ARG A 89 -14.84 13.18 -18.61
N HIS A 90 -14.17 13.17 -19.76
CA HIS A 90 -14.80 13.37 -21.08
C HIS A 90 -15.50 12.13 -21.64
N SER A 91 -15.31 10.97 -21.01
CA SER A 91 -15.71 9.67 -21.55
C SER A 91 -16.77 8.94 -20.74
N TRP A 92 -17.30 9.57 -19.70
CA TRP A 92 -18.31 8.98 -18.82
C TRP A 92 -19.37 10.00 -18.41
N ASP A 93 -20.54 9.53 -17.97
CA ASP A 93 -21.70 10.37 -17.58
C ASP A 93 -21.93 10.34 -16.06
N GLU A 94 -20.85 10.24 -15.28
CA GLU A 94 -20.89 10.22 -13.82
C GLU A 94 -21.05 11.63 -13.23
N GLU A 95 -21.84 11.74 -12.17
CA GLU A 95 -22.01 13.00 -11.44
C GLU A 95 -20.73 13.34 -10.67
N LEU A 96 -20.28 14.59 -10.80
CA LEU A 96 -19.15 15.10 -10.06
C LEU A 96 -19.58 15.50 -8.65
N GLY A 97 -18.74 15.24 -7.66
CA GLY A 97 -19.10 15.46 -6.26
C GLY A 97 -17.92 15.64 -5.32
N PHE A 98 -18.27 16.00 -4.10
CA PHE A 98 -17.37 16.18 -2.96
C PHE A 98 -17.76 15.17 -1.89
N MET A 99 -16.77 14.49 -1.32
CA MET A 99 -16.98 13.58 -0.20
C MET A 99 -17.37 14.40 1.02
N GLU A 100 -18.52 14.08 1.61
CA GLU A 100 -18.95 14.73 2.84
C GLU A 100 -17.94 14.48 3.96
N LEU A 101 -17.58 15.55 4.69
CA LEU A 101 -16.56 15.48 5.75
C LEU A 101 -16.93 14.47 6.84
N ASP A 102 -18.22 14.29 7.12
CA ASP A 102 -18.68 13.31 8.12
C ASP A 102 -18.49 11.88 7.65
N ASP A 103 -18.60 11.60 6.34
CA ASP A 103 -18.34 10.27 5.80
C ASP A 103 -16.84 9.99 5.75
N TYR A 104 -16.03 11.00 5.44
CA TYR A 104 -14.57 10.90 5.58
C TYR A 104 -14.18 10.55 7.03
N LYS A 105 -14.73 11.24 8.04
CA LYS A 105 -14.43 10.96 9.45
C LYS A 105 -14.83 9.53 9.86
N LYS A 106 -16.01 9.07 9.45
CA LYS A 106 -16.44 7.68 9.71
C LYS A 106 -15.47 6.68 9.08
N LEU A 107 -15.10 6.90 7.81
CA LEU A 107 -14.12 6.08 7.11
C LEU A 107 -12.79 6.04 7.86
N ILE A 108 -12.27 7.17 8.34
CA ILE A 108 -11.02 7.20 9.12
C ILE A 108 -11.13 6.42 10.43
N GLU A 109 -12.25 6.51 11.15
CA GLU A 109 -12.44 5.72 12.38
C GLU A 109 -12.48 4.21 12.08
N GLU A 110 -13.18 3.78 11.03
CA GLU A 110 -13.23 2.38 10.61
C GLU A 110 -11.84 1.87 10.16
N LEU A 111 -11.07 2.71 9.46
CA LEU A 111 -9.72 2.36 9.00
C LEU A 111 -8.72 2.14 10.15
N LYS A 112 -8.98 2.68 11.35
CA LYS A 112 -8.13 2.42 12.53
C LYS A 112 -8.24 0.98 13.04
N GLU A 113 -9.30 0.26 12.67
CA GLU A 113 -9.47 -1.15 13.07
C GLU A 113 -8.56 -2.10 12.28
N PHE A 114 -7.94 -1.63 11.19
CA PHE A 114 -7.07 -2.45 10.35
C PHE A 114 -5.61 -2.42 10.83
N ASP A 115 -5.19 -3.54 11.42
CA ASP A 115 -3.80 -3.75 11.80
C ASP A 115 -2.86 -3.75 10.59
N GLY A 116 -1.93 -2.80 10.56
CA GLY A 116 -0.92 -2.68 9.50
C GLY A 116 -1.28 -1.74 8.36
N LEU A 117 -2.32 -0.90 8.50
CA LEU A 117 -2.51 0.23 7.62
C LEU A 117 -1.36 1.24 7.81
N GLU A 118 -0.52 1.37 6.80
CA GLU A 118 0.69 2.22 6.84
C GLU A 118 0.45 3.58 6.18
N LYS A 119 -0.46 3.63 5.20
CA LYS A 119 -0.57 4.82 4.34
C LYS A 119 -2.00 5.08 3.86
N ILE A 120 -2.42 6.32 4.05
CA ILE A 120 -3.58 6.90 3.36
C ILE A 120 -3.05 7.90 2.35
N SER A 121 -3.64 7.94 1.15
CA SER A 121 -3.25 8.87 0.10
C SER A 121 -4.49 9.44 -0.57
N PHE A 122 -4.58 10.77 -0.66
CA PHE A 122 -5.60 11.38 -1.49
C PHE A 122 -5.26 11.23 -2.96
N TRP A 123 -6.14 10.57 -3.69
CA TRP A 123 -5.97 10.25 -5.10
C TRP A 123 -7.33 9.93 -5.72
N GLY A 124 -7.49 10.26 -7.00
CA GLY A 124 -8.71 10.00 -7.73
C GLY A 124 -8.62 10.50 -9.17
N ILE A 125 -9.78 10.62 -9.78
CA ILE A 125 -10.00 11.15 -11.12
C ILE A 125 -10.20 12.67 -11.09
N GLY A 126 -10.65 13.20 -9.96
CA GLY A 126 -10.61 14.64 -9.64
C GLY A 126 -9.23 15.15 -9.21
N GLU A 127 -9.20 16.39 -8.71
CA GLU A 127 -8.03 16.99 -8.07
C GLU A 127 -8.30 17.14 -6.57
N PRO A 128 -7.62 16.38 -5.70
CA PRO A 128 -7.88 16.43 -4.26
C PRO A 128 -7.85 17.83 -3.65
N LEU A 129 -6.93 18.69 -4.11
CA LEU A 129 -6.80 20.06 -3.60
C LEU A 129 -7.95 20.98 -4.02
N PHE A 130 -8.87 20.51 -4.89
CA PHE A 130 -10.07 21.22 -5.26
C PHE A 130 -11.23 21.03 -4.27
N HIS A 131 -11.14 20.04 -3.36
CA HIS A 131 -12.14 19.85 -2.33
C HIS A 131 -12.13 21.04 -1.34
N PRO A 132 -13.27 21.72 -1.09
CA PRO A 132 -13.31 22.94 -0.28
C PRO A 132 -12.89 22.73 1.18
N GLN A 133 -13.00 21.50 1.68
CA GLN A 133 -12.60 21.11 3.05
C GLN A 133 -11.36 20.21 3.07
N ILE A 134 -10.53 20.19 2.01
CA ILE A 134 -9.35 19.30 1.95
C ILE A 134 -8.40 19.49 3.13
N ALA A 135 -8.27 20.72 3.62
CA ALA A 135 -7.42 21.04 4.77
C ALA A 135 -7.86 20.31 6.06
N GLU A 136 -9.17 20.07 6.21
CA GLU A 136 -9.72 19.36 7.38
C GLU A 136 -9.65 17.84 7.27
N MET A 137 -9.26 17.34 6.10
CA MET A 137 -9.05 15.92 5.83
C MET A 137 -7.57 15.51 5.98
N ILE A 138 -6.65 16.44 6.23
CA ILE A 138 -5.20 16.16 6.39
C ILE A 138 -4.83 16.13 7.86
#